data_AF-A0A0U2Q5T6-F1
#
_entry.id   AF-A0A0U2Q5T6-F1
#
_cell.length_a   1.000
_cell.length_b   1.000
_cell.length_c   1.000
_cell.angle_alpha   90.00
_cell.angle_beta   90.00
_cell.angle_gamma   90.00
#
_symmetry.space_group_name_H-M   'P 1'
#
loop_
_entity.id
_entity.type
_entity.pdbx_description
1 polymer ?
#
loop_
_entity_poly.entity_id
_entity_poly.type
_entity_poly.pdbx_seq_one_letter_code
_entity_poly.pdbx_strand_id
1 'polypeptide(L)'
;MLVTRENSSTILPGCTRKAVMKLAEERQLRVEERAFSVKEALAAKEAFITSASLFVQAVVTIDGQRIANGKPGPMTNRLREIYVEFARATAV
;
A
#
# COMPACT_ATOMS: atom_id res chain seq x y z
N MET A 1 -3.54 -9.51 5.20
CA MET A 1 -2.39 -8.93 5.90
C MET A 1 -1.66 -8.04 4.91
N LEU A 2 -1.32 -6.82 5.30
CA LEU A 2 -0.48 -5.90 4.54
C LEU A 2 0.97 -6.10 4.97
N VAL A 3 1.89 -6.13 4.01
CA VAL A 3 3.32 -6.22 4.28
C VAL A 3 3.98 -4.97 3.68
N THR A 4 4.78 -4.27 4.46
CA THR A 4 5.61 -3.17 3.99
C THR A 4 6.98 -3.27 4.67
N ARG A 5 8.02 -2.77 4.00
CA ARG A 5 9.33 -2.64 4.64
C ARG A 5 9.26 -1.67 5.82
N GLU A 6 9.97 -1.98 6.89
CA GLU A 6 10.22 -1.10 8.03
C GLU A 6 11.02 0.14 7.61
N ASN A 7 10.88 1.24 8.37
CA ASN A 7 11.68 2.44 8.11
C ASN A 7 13.17 2.16 8.36
N SER A 8 14.02 2.61 7.45
CA SER A 8 15.47 2.44 7.51
C SER A 8 16.17 3.55 6.72
N SER A 9 17.50 3.55 6.67
CA SER A 9 18.28 4.44 5.79
C SER A 9 18.05 4.19 4.29
N THR A 10 17.37 3.11 3.91
CA THR A 10 17.12 2.72 2.51
C THR A 10 15.68 2.94 2.08
N ILE A 11 14.80 3.44 2.96
CA ILE A 11 13.42 3.78 2.63
C ILE A 11 12.99 5.06 3.35
N LEU A 12 12.39 5.99 2.60
CA LEU A 12 11.85 7.21 3.16
C LEU A 12 10.69 6.89 4.12
N PRO A 13 10.66 7.46 5.34
CA PRO A 13 9.49 7.39 6.22
C PRO A 13 8.32 8.24 5.66
N GLY A 14 7.63 7.71 4.65
CA GLY A 14 6.59 8.44 3.92
C GLY A 14 5.35 8.76 4.77
N CYS A 15 4.88 10.01 4.71
CA CYS A 15 3.67 10.45 5.42
C CYS A 15 2.41 9.73 4.93
N THR A 16 2.25 9.53 3.61
CA THR A 16 1.14 8.75 3.02
C THR A 16 1.17 7.30 3.50
N ARG A 17 2.35 6.65 3.50
CA ARG A 17 2.54 5.30 4.04
C ARG A 17 2.07 5.22 5.49
N LYS A 18 2.54 6.14 6.33
CA LYS A 18 2.18 6.22 7.76
C LYS A 18 0.67 6.35 7.96
N ALA A 19 0.01 7.24 7.21
CA ALA A 19 -1.43 7.42 7.28
C ALA A 19 -2.19 6.15 6.85
N VAL A 20 -1.78 5.52 5.75
CA VAL A 20 -2.41 4.29 5.25
C VAL A 20 -2.27 3.13 6.24
N MET A 21 -1.09 2.95 6.86
CA MET A 21 -0.90 1.92 7.90
C MET A 21 -1.83 2.14 9.09
N LYS A 22 -1.91 3.38 9.60
CA LYS A 22 -2.82 3.72 10.70
C LYS A 22 -4.29 3.46 10.34
N LEU A 23 -4.73 3.91 9.16
CA LEU A 23 -6.09 3.71 8.68
C LEU A 23 -6.43 2.22 8.47
N ALA A 24 -5.44 1.41 8.10
CA ALA A 24 -5.58 -0.03 7.98
C ALA A 24 -5.72 -0.72 9.34
N GLU A 25 -4.88 -0.35 10.31
CA GLU A 25 -4.92 -0.87 11.69
C GLU A 25 -6.25 -0.52 12.38
N GLU A 26 -6.75 0.71 12.23
CA GLU A 26 -8.05 1.16 12.73
C GLU A 26 -9.22 0.30 12.21
N ARG A 27 -9.03 -0.35 11.05
CA ARG A 27 -9.99 -1.25 10.41
C ARG A 27 -9.63 -2.72 10.61
N GLN A 28 -8.82 -3.02 11.61
CA GLN A 28 -8.42 -4.36 12.02
C GLN A 28 -7.67 -5.14 10.92
N LEU A 29 -7.06 -4.43 9.96
CA LEU A 29 -6.15 -5.06 9.01
C LEU A 29 -4.80 -5.26 9.70
N ARG A 30 -4.34 -6.51 9.72
CA ARG A 30 -2.98 -6.81 10.18
C ARG A 30 -1.96 -6.20 9.24
N VAL A 31 -1.11 -5.33 9.77
CA VAL A 31 0.07 -4.75 9.10
C VAL A 31 1.32 -5.43 9.67
N GLU A 32 2.21 -5.87 8.78
CA GLU A 32 3.51 -6.43 9.13
C GLU A 32 4.60 -5.54 8.52
N GLU A 33 5.42 -4.95 9.39
CA GLU A 33 6.60 -4.19 8.96
C GLU A 33 7.81 -5.13 8.91
N ARG A 34 8.15 -5.59 7.71
CA ARG A 34 9.36 -6.38 7.44
C ARG A 34 9.81 -6.27 6.00
N ALA A 35 11.08 -6.58 5.75
CA ALA A 35 11.57 -6.82 4.40
C ALA A 35 10.84 -8.01 3.73
N PHE A 36 10.65 -7.90 2.42
CA PHE A 36 10.12 -8.93 1.54
C PHE A 36 10.91 -8.97 0.23
N SER A 37 10.91 -10.12 -0.44
CA SER A 37 11.61 -10.29 -1.72
C SER A 37 10.75 -9.87 -2.91
N VAL A 38 11.36 -9.60 -4.07
CA VAL A 38 10.61 -9.37 -5.32
C VAL A 38 9.75 -10.58 -5.67
N LYS A 39 10.24 -11.80 -5.43
CA LYS A 39 9.48 -13.04 -5.63
C LYS A 39 8.22 -13.08 -4.76
N GLU A 40 8.31 -12.62 -3.51
CA GLU A 40 7.16 -12.51 -2.61
C GLU A 40 6.17 -11.46 -3.10
N ALA A 41 6.65 -10.29 -3.56
CA ALA A 41 5.80 -9.24 -4.13
C ALA A 41 5.05 -9.72 -5.39
N LEU A 42 5.72 -10.48 -6.27
CA LEU A 42 5.12 -11.09 -7.45
C LEU A 42 4.07 -12.15 -7.10
N ALA A 43 4.24 -12.86 -5.99
CA ALA A 43 3.29 -13.87 -5.49
C ALA A 43 2.12 -13.27 -4.68
N ALA A 44 2.12 -11.95 -4.44
CA ALA A 44 1.08 -11.29 -3.68
C ALA A 44 -0.28 -11.33 -4.39
N LYS A 45 -1.37 -11.29 -3.62
CA LYS A 45 -2.74 -11.16 -4.16
C LYS A 45 -2.96 -9.78 -4.78
N GLU A 46 -2.34 -8.76 -4.20
CA GLU A 46 -2.40 -7.37 -4.61
C GLU A 46 -1.07 -6.69 -4.24
N ALA A 47 -0.66 -5.69 -5.02
CA ALA A 47 0.43 -4.79 -4.65
C ALA A 47 0.04 -3.34 -4.96
N PHE A 48 0.60 -2.40 -4.21
CA PHE A 48 0.38 -0.98 -4.41
C PHE A 48 1.59 -0.17 -3.93
N ILE A 49 1.66 1.09 -4.36
CA ILE A 49 2.59 2.08 -3.85
C ILE A 49 1.83 3.20 -3.16
N THR A 50 2.52 3.92 -2.27
CA THR A 50 2.01 5.12 -1.62
C THR A 50 2.87 6.33 -1.93
N SER A 51 2.28 7.46 -2.34
CA SER A 51 2.99 8.74 -2.44
C SER A 51 2.06 9.92 -2.16
N ALA A 52 2.63 11.11 -1.95
CA ALA A 52 1.83 12.33 -1.76
C ALA A 52 1.00 12.69 -3.01
N SER A 53 1.51 12.37 -4.21
CA SER A 53 0.87 12.72 -5.47
C SER A 53 -0.11 11.65 -5.98
N LEU A 54 0.21 10.36 -5.74
CA LEU A 54 -0.58 9.24 -6.27
C LEU A 54 -1.51 8.61 -5.22
N PHE A 55 -1.35 8.97 -3.95
CA PHE A 55 -2.04 8.34 -2.82
C PHE A 55 -1.75 6.84 -2.81
N VAL A 56 -2.76 5.98 -2.64
CA VAL A 56 -2.65 4.53 -2.82
C VAL A 56 -2.88 4.19 -4.29
N GLN A 57 -1.84 3.72 -5.00
CA GLN A 57 -1.89 3.39 -6.41
C GLN A 57 -1.59 1.90 -6.63
N ALA A 58 -2.50 1.19 -7.30
CA ALA A 58 -2.33 -0.22 -7.59
C ALA A 58 -1.14 -0.47 -8.53
N VAL A 59 -0.37 -1.52 -8.22
CA VAL A 59 0.66 -2.09 -9.07
C VAL A 59 0.14 -3.43 -9.57
N VAL A 60 -0.11 -3.51 -10.88
CA VAL A 60 -0.66 -4.72 -11.53
C VAL A 60 0.39 -5.55 -12.26
N THR A 61 1.60 -4.98 -12.43
CA THR A 61 2.74 -5.62 -13.08
C THR A 61 4.04 -5.17 -12.42
N ILE A 62 4.96 -6.11 -12.20
CA ILE A 62 6.36 -5.86 -11.81
C ILE A 62 7.24 -6.50 -12.87
N ASP A 63 8.14 -5.75 -13.49
CA ASP A 63 9.06 -6.25 -14.53
C ASP A 63 8.35 -7.04 -15.65
N GLY A 64 7.20 -6.55 -16.09
CA GLY A 64 6.37 -7.19 -17.12
C GLY A 64 5.56 -8.42 -16.65
N GLN A 65 5.82 -8.93 -15.44
CA GLN A 65 5.07 -10.03 -14.85
C GLN A 65 3.82 -9.49 -14.15
N ARG A 66 2.66 -10.07 -14.47
CA ARG A 66 1.38 -9.67 -13.85
C ARG A 66 1.31 -10.14 -12.42
N ILE A 67 0.84 -9.26 -11.54
CA ILE A 67 0.43 -9.63 -10.19
C ILE A 67 -1.02 -10.10 -10.25
N ALA A 68 -1.27 -11.29 -9.70
CA ALA A 68 -2.57 -11.95 -9.73
C ALA A 68 -3.20 -11.94 -11.15
N ASN A 69 -4.35 -11.27 -11.33
CA ASN A 69 -5.06 -11.20 -12.60
C ASN A 69 -4.73 -9.95 -13.43
N GLY A 70 -3.73 -9.16 -13.03
CA GLY A 70 -3.33 -7.93 -13.70
C GLY A 70 -4.35 -6.78 -13.60
N LYS A 71 -5.24 -6.81 -12.61
CA LYS A 71 -6.23 -5.75 -12.34
C LYS A 71 -6.08 -5.21 -10.92
N PRO A 72 -6.45 -3.94 -10.66
CA PRO A 72 -6.52 -3.41 -9.30
C PRO A 72 -7.43 -4.26 -8.43
N GLY A 73 -6.91 -4.70 -7.28
CA GLY A 73 -7.66 -5.55 -6.37
C GLY A 73 -8.56 -4.76 -5.40
N PRO A 74 -9.53 -5.45 -4.77
CA PRO A 74 -10.52 -4.83 -3.90
C PRO A 74 -9.89 -4.17 -2.65
N MET A 75 -8.84 -4.77 -2.07
CA MET A 75 -8.22 -4.20 -0.86
C MET A 75 -7.49 -2.90 -1.18
N THR A 76 -6.77 -2.86 -2.30
CA THR A 76 -6.06 -1.67 -2.78
C THR A 76 -7.02 -0.53 -3.08
N ASN A 77 -8.12 -0.82 -3.78
CA ASN A 77 -9.16 0.17 -4.06
C ASN A 77 -9.78 0.69 -2.76
N ARG A 78 -10.07 -0.22 -1.82
CA ARG A 78 -10.65 0.15 -0.53
C ARG A 78 -9.71 1.05 0.29
N LEU A 79 -8.41 0.73 0.34
CA LEU A 79 -7.42 1.57 1.01
C LEU A 79 -7.28 2.94 0.35
N ARG A 80 -7.39 3.02 -0.98
CA ARG A 80 -7.40 4.29 -1.71
C ARG A 80 -8.59 5.16 -1.33
N GLU A 81 -9.79 4.59 -1.32
CA GLU A 81 -11.03 5.29 -0.90
C GLU A 81 -10.87 5.85 0.52
N ILE A 82 -10.49 4.99 1.47
CA ILE A 82 -10.31 5.35 2.87
C ILE A 82 -9.29 6.49 3.03
N TYR A 83 -8.16 6.42 2.32
CA TYR A 83 -7.16 7.47 2.39
C TYR A 83 -7.66 8.79 1.79
N VAL A 84 -8.37 8.77 0.67
CA VAL A 84 -8.92 9.98 0.04
C VAL A 84 -10.00 10.62 0.92
N GLU A 85 -10.86 9.82 1.54
CA GLU A 85 -11.84 10.29 2.53
C GLU A 85 -11.15 10.97 3.71
N PHE A 86 -10.13 10.31 4.29
CA PHE A 86 -9.32 10.88 5.37
C PHE A 86 -8.67 12.20 4.95
N ALA A 87 -7.98 12.24 3.81
CA ALA A 87 -7.28 13.42 3.33
C ALA A 87 -8.23 14.61 3.09
N ARG A 88 -9.45 14.34 2.57
CA ARG A 88 -10.49 15.37 2.40
C ARG A 88 -11.02 15.88 3.74
N ALA A 89 -11.25 14.99 4.70
CA ALA A 89 -11.76 15.36 6.02
C ALA A 89 -10.75 16.17 6.84
N THR A 90 -9.46 16.01 6.56
CA THR A 90 -8.38 16.71 7.28
C THR A 90 -7.75 17.86 6.47
N ALA A 91 -8.26 18.16 5.28
CA ALA A 91 -7.80 19.30 4.49
C ALA A 91 -8.25 20.59 5.18
N VAL A 92 -7.28 21.42 5.59
CA VAL A 92 -7.48 22.77 6.13
C VAL A 92 -7.47 23.77 5.00
#